data_AF-A0AAW5GFC2-F1
#
_entry.id   AF-A0AAW5GFC2-F1
#
_cell.length_a   1.000
_cell.length_b   1.000
_cell.length_c   1.000
_cell.angle_alpha   90.00
_cell.angle_beta   90.00
_cell.angle_gamma   90.00
#
_symmetry.space_group_name_H-M   'P 1'
#
loop_
_entity.id
_entity.type
_entity.pdbx_description
1 polymer ?
#
loop_
_entity_poly.entity_id
_entity_poly.type
_entity_poly.pdbx_seq_one_letter_code
_entity_poly.pdbx_strand_id
1 'polypeptide(L)'
;MSVKSRARDRLPNGRMKSYRRVGRRFASCARWFDKSPSWYRNLMMTRPERREVKQRLTEVRHGRDPDGIAFPVSNKPFVYWW
;
A
#
# COMPACT_ATOMS: atom_id res chain seq x y z
N MET A 1 4.95 -3.73 5.95
CA MET A 1 4.17 -4.26 7.08
C MET A 1 2.86 -3.50 7.21
N SER A 2 1.72 -4.19 7.41
CA SER A 2 0.42 -3.53 7.66
C SER A 2 0.32 -3.11 9.11
N VAL A 3 0.01 -1.83 9.36
CA VAL A 3 -0.23 -1.24 10.70
C VAL A 3 -1.34 -1.98 11.46
N LYS A 4 -2.28 -2.60 10.73
CA LYS A 4 -3.39 -3.39 11.29
C LYS A 4 -3.27 -4.83 10.83
N SER A 5 -2.66 -5.66 11.67
CA SER A 5 -2.50 -7.10 11.42
C SER A 5 -2.90 -7.96 12.60
N ARG A 6 -3.11 -7.36 13.78
CA ARG A 6 -3.34 -8.09 15.03
C ARG A 6 -4.82 -8.42 15.21
N ALA A 7 -5.12 -9.41 16.05
CA ALA A 7 -6.49 -9.79 16.41
C ALA A 7 -7.31 -8.61 16.97
N ARG A 8 -6.67 -7.73 17.76
CA ARG A 8 -7.28 -6.49 18.29
C ARG A 8 -7.80 -5.53 17.22
N ASP A 9 -7.27 -5.63 15.99
CA ASP A 9 -7.65 -4.79 14.86
C ASP A 9 -8.81 -5.41 14.03
N ARG A 10 -9.33 -6.55 14.47
CA ARG A 10 -10.46 -7.25 13.86
C ARG A 10 -11.72 -7.14 14.71
N LEU A 11 -12.85 -7.20 14.03
CA LEU A 11 -14.18 -7.34 14.61
C LEU A 11 -14.39 -8.81 15.06
N PRO A 12 -15.41 -9.10 15.88
CA PRO A 12 -15.72 -10.46 16.30
C PRO A 12 -15.91 -11.44 15.13
N ASN A 13 -16.38 -10.95 13.98
CA ASN A 13 -16.52 -11.72 12.74
C ASN A 13 -15.22 -11.84 11.91
N GLY A 14 -14.05 -11.52 12.48
CA GLY A 14 -12.75 -11.58 11.82
C GLY A 14 -12.50 -10.46 10.79
N ARG A 15 -13.48 -9.62 10.46
CA ARG A 15 -13.28 -8.52 9.50
C ARG A 15 -12.42 -7.41 10.10
N MET A 16 -11.61 -6.76 9.27
CA MET A 16 -10.78 -5.64 9.72
C MET A 16 -11.61 -4.43 10.17
N LYS A 17 -11.25 -3.84 11.32
CA LYS A 17 -11.79 -2.58 11.82
C LYS A 17 -11.41 -1.43 10.86
N SER A 18 -12.42 -0.80 10.29
CA SER A 18 -12.27 0.36 9.40
C SER A 18 -13.09 1.54 9.92
N TYR A 19 -12.64 2.76 9.61
CA TYR A 19 -13.39 3.98 9.95
C TYR A 19 -14.86 3.92 9.51
N ARG A 20 -15.12 3.38 8.31
CA ARG A 20 -16.49 3.21 7.78
C ARG A 20 -17.36 2.29 8.64
N ARG A 21 -16.79 1.33 9.37
CA ARG A 21 -17.54 0.38 10.22
C ARG A 21 -17.65 0.81 11.67
N VAL A 22 -16.59 1.37 12.24
CA VAL A 22 -16.51 1.65 13.68
C VAL A 22 -16.39 3.13 14.02
N GLY A 23 -16.38 4.00 13.00
CA GLY A 23 -16.24 5.44 13.15
C GLY A 23 -14.94 5.84 13.87
N ARG A 24 -15.05 6.87 14.71
CA ARG A 24 -13.97 7.39 15.56
C ARG A 24 -13.79 6.63 16.89
N ARG A 25 -14.58 5.58 17.15
CA ARG A 25 -14.60 4.87 18.43
C ARG A 25 -13.28 4.21 18.80
N PHE A 26 -12.43 3.94 17.81
CA PHE A 26 -11.10 3.38 18.02
C PHE A 26 -10.04 4.31 17.41
N ALA A 27 -9.04 4.67 18.23
CA ALA A 27 -7.89 5.46 17.78
C ALA A 27 -7.23 4.84 16.54
N SER A 28 -7.15 3.50 16.48
CA SER A 28 -6.59 2.79 15.33
C SER A 28 -7.32 3.07 14.01
N CYS A 29 -8.59 3.48 14.08
CA CYS A 29 -9.42 3.81 12.91
C CYS A 29 -9.45 5.29 12.58
N ALA A 30 -8.74 6.15 13.33
CA ALA A 30 -8.62 7.56 12.98
C ALA A 30 -7.97 7.73 11.60
N ARG A 31 -8.37 8.79 10.90
CA ARG A 31 -7.93 9.08 9.52
C ARG A 31 -6.40 9.17 9.41
N TRP A 32 -5.75 9.59 10.48
CA TRP A 32 -4.31 9.83 10.58
C TRP A 32 -3.56 8.81 11.46
N PHE A 33 -4.21 7.73 11.91
CA PHE A 33 -3.55 6.74 12.76
C PHE A 33 -2.46 5.98 12.00
N ASP A 34 -1.20 6.24 12.35
CA ASP A 34 0.01 5.56 11.83
C ASP A 34 0.08 5.46 10.31
N LYS A 35 -0.51 6.43 9.62
CA LYS A 35 -0.48 6.53 8.17
C LYS A 35 0.32 7.76 7.79
N SER A 36 1.44 7.55 7.11
CA SER A 36 2.00 8.60 6.27
C SER A 36 0.88 9.13 5.36
N PRO A 37 0.79 10.45 5.14
CA PRO A 37 -0.26 11.05 4.32
C PRO A 37 -0.42 10.31 2.99
N SER A 38 -1.65 10.21 2.49
CA SER A 38 -1.92 9.51 1.22
C SER A 38 -1.14 10.13 0.06
N TRP A 39 -0.98 11.47 0.04
CA TRP A 39 -0.16 12.18 -0.93
C TRP A 39 1.31 11.75 -0.85
N TYR A 40 1.86 11.65 0.35
CA TYR A 40 3.26 11.27 0.57
C TYR A 40 3.51 9.84 0.10
N ARG A 41 2.58 8.91 0.39
CA ARG A 41 2.66 7.54 -0.14
C ARG A 41 2.51 7.46 -1.67
N ASN A 42 1.78 8.38 -2.28
CA ASN A 42 1.57 8.42 -3.71
C ASN A 42 2.77 9.03 -4.45
N LEU A 43 3.54 9.91 -3.79
CA LEU A 43 4.69 10.59 -4.38
C LEU A 43 6.02 9.93 -4.06
N MET A 44 6.22 9.50 -2.81
CA MET A 44 7.55 9.18 -2.26
C MET A 44 7.75 7.71 -1.87
N MET A 45 6.72 6.87 -1.98
CA MET A 45 6.77 5.45 -1.58
C MET A 45 6.55 4.54 -2.78
N THR A 46 6.57 3.22 -2.60
CA THR A 46 6.46 2.18 -3.65
C THR A 46 5.18 2.18 -4.51
N ARG A 47 4.27 3.18 -4.41
CA ARG A 47 3.03 3.22 -5.20
C ARG A 47 3.22 3.58 -6.68
N PRO A 48 4.04 4.57 -7.07
CA PRO A 48 4.34 4.85 -8.47
C PRO A 48 4.99 3.65 -9.16
N GLU A 49 6.05 3.08 -8.56
CA GLU A 49 6.72 1.88 -9.07
C GLU A 49 5.73 0.73 -9.30
N ARG A 50 4.83 0.47 -8.34
CA ARG A 50 3.80 -0.58 -8.50
C ARG A 50 2.79 -0.29 -9.62
N ARG A 51 2.50 0.99 -9.90
CA ARG A 51 1.62 1.37 -11.01
C ARG A 51 2.31 1.11 -12.34
N GLU A 52 3.59 1.50 -12.44
CA GLU A 52 4.41 1.27 -13.63
C GLU A 52 4.56 -0.23 -13.92
N VAL A 53 4.92 -1.04 -12.92
CA VAL A 53 5.00 -2.51 -13.05
C VAL A 53 3.65 -3.08 -13.51
N LYS A 54 2.52 -2.63 -12.93
CA LYS A 54 1.20 -3.10 -13.32
C LYS A 54 0.86 -2.74 -14.77
N GLN A 55 1.25 -1.55 -15.23
CA GLN A 55 1.06 -1.15 -16.63
C GLN A 55 1.89 -2.03 -17.57
N ARG A 56 3.18 -2.23 -17.28
CA ARG A 56 4.05 -3.13 -18.06
C ARG A 56 3.51 -4.56 -18.14
N LEU A 57 3.05 -5.12 -17.02
CA LEU A 57 2.41 -6.44 -17.02
C LEU A 57 1.12 -6.50 -17.84
N THR A 58 0.38 -5.39 -17.88
CA THR A 58 -0.82 -5.27 -18.72
C THR A 58 -0.43 -5.27 -20.19
N GLU A 59 0.63 -4.56 -20.58
CA GLU A 59 1.17 -4.56 -21.94
C GLU A 59 1.65 -5.95 -22.38
N VAL A 60 2.39 -6.67 -21.53
CA VAL A 60 2.80 -8.06 -21.80
C VAL A 60 1.59 -8.94 -22.03
N ARG A 61 0.56 -8.81 -21.18
CA ARG A 61 -0.69 -9.55 -21.33
C ARG A 61 -1.39 -9.26 -22.67
N HIS A 62 -1.23 -8.07 -23.22
CA HIS A 62 -1.77 -7.69 -24.53
C HIS A 62 -0.86 -8.07 -25.70
N GLY A 63 0.20 -8.86 -25.48
CA GLY A 63 1.06 -9.42 -26.54
C GLY A 63 2.34 -8.63 -26.77
N ARG A 64 2.70 -7.69 -25.89
CA ARG A 64 4.03 -7.07 -25.93
C ARG A 64 5.08 -8.09 -25.50
N ASP A 65 6.21 -8.10 -26.20
CA ASP A 65 7.35 -8.96 -25.90
C ASP A 65 7.85 -8.74 -24.44
N PRO A 66 7.85 -9.77 -23.58
CA PRO A 66 8.31 -9.65 -22.21
C PRO A 66 9.82 -9.38 -22.09
N ASP A 67 10.64 -9.88 -23.02
CA ASP A 67 12.10 -9.76 -22.94
C ASP A 67 12.57 -8.36 -23.33
N GLY A 68 11.77 -7.62 -24.10
CA GLY A 68 11.99 -6.21 -24.44
C GLY A 68 11.56 -5.20 -23.36
N ILE A 69 11.01 -5.64 -22.22
CA ILE A 69 10.49 -4.74 -21.18
C ILE A 69 11.43 -4.70 -19.97
N ALA A 70 12.04 -3.54 -19.75
CA ALA A 70 12.73 -3.25 -18.50
C ALA A 70 11.72 -2.89 -17.40
N PHE A 71 11.66 -3.69 -16.34
CA PHE A 71 10.93 -3.34 -15.13
C PHE A 71 11.75 -2.35 -14.28
N PRO A 72 11.10 -1.39 -13.60
CA PRO A 72 11.80 -0.46 -12.72
C PRO A 72 12.44 -1.22 -11.56
N VAL A 73 13.73 -0.98 -11.33
CA VAL A 73 14.46 -1.52 -10.17
C VAL A 73 13.99 -0.77 -8.93
N SER A 74 13.49 -1.49 -7.93
CA SER A 74 12.93 -0.86 -6.74
C SER A 74 14.03 -0.18 -5.92
N ASN A 75 14.03 1.15 -5.87
CA ASN A 75 14.91 1.92 -4.99
C ASN A 75 14.06 2.43 -3.83
N LYS A 76 13.91 1.61 -2.79
CA LYS A 76 13.19 2.02 -1.59
C LYS A 76 14.03 3.07 -0.83
N PRO A 77 13.58 4.32 -0.71
CA PRO A 77 14.29 5.34 0.06
C PRO A 77 13.97 5.19 1.55
N PHE A 78 14.19 4.02 2.13
CA PHE A 78 14.08 3.88 3.58
C PHE A 78 15.38 4.39 4.21
N VAL A 79 15.38 5.66 4.58
CA VAL A 79 16.30 6.16 5.61
C VAL A 79 15.81 5.56 6.93
N TYR A 80 16.54 4.56 7.43
CA TYR A 80 16.32 4.03 8.77
C TYR A 80 16.92 5.03 9.76
N TRP A 81 16.07 5.74 10.48
CA TRP A 81 16.49 6.51 11.65
C TRP A 81 16.52 5.54 12.84
N TRP A 82 17.69 5.39 13.46
CA TRP A 82 17.90 4.62 14.69
C TRP A 82 17.54 5.43 15.93
#